data_AF-A0A6J3HAH0-F1
#
_entry.id   AF-A0A6J3HAH0-F1
#
_cell.length_a   1.000
_cell.length_b   1.000
_cell.length_c   1.000
_cell.angle_alpha   90.00
_cell.angle_beta   90.00
_cell.angle_gamma   90.00
#
_symmetry.space_group_name_H-M   'P 1'
#
loop_
_entity.id
_entity.type
_entity.pdbx_description
1 polymer ?
#
loop_
_entity_poly.entity_id
_entity_poly.type
_entity_poly.pdbx_seq_one_letter_code
_entity_poly.pdbx_strand_id
1 'polypeptide(L)'
;MPSYTVTVATGSQWFAGTDDYIYLSLVGSAGCSEKHLLDKPFYNDFERGAVDSYDVTVDEELGEIQLVKIEKRKYWLHDDWYLKYITLKTPHGDYIEFPCYRWITGDGEVVLRDGRAKLARDDQIHILKQHRRKELETRQKQYRWMEWNPGFPLSIDAKCHKDLPRDIQFDSEKGVDFVLNYSKAMENLFINRFMHMFQSSWNDFADFEKIFVKISNTISERVMNHWQEDLMFGYQFLNGCNPVLIQRCTELPKKLPVTTEMVECSLERQLSLEQEVQQGNIFVVDFELLDGIDANKTDPCTLQFLAAPICLLYKNLANKIVPIAIQLNQIPGEENPIFLPSDAKYDWLLAKIWVRSSDFHIHQTITHLLRTHLVSEVFGIAMYRQLPAVHPIFKLLVAHVRFTIAINTKAREQLICECGLFDKANATGGGGHVQMVQRAMKDLTYASLCFPEAIKARGMESKEDIPYYFYRDDGLLVWEAVRTFTAEVVNIYYESDQVVAEDSELQDFVKDVYVYGMRGCKASGFPKSLKSREQLSEYLTVVIFTASAQHAAVNFGQLFLGMYPEEHFIEKPVKEAMARFRKNLEAIVSVIAERNKNKKLPYYYLSPDRIPNSVAI
;
A
#
# COMPACT_ATOMS: atom_id res chain seq x y z
N MET A 1 50.42 5.71 -12.81
CA MET A 1 49.35 5.67 -11.81
C MET A 1 48.04 5.46 -12.54
N PRO A 2 47.25 4.43 -12.21
CA PRO A 2 45.94 4.21 -12.81
C PRO A 2 45.00 5.38 -12.49
N SER A 3 44.23 5.84 -13.48
CA SER A 3 43.25 6.92 -13.33
C SER A 3 41.83 6.41 -13.56
N TYR A 4 40.93 6.76 -12.66
CA TYR A 4 39.50 6.44 -12.70
C TYR A 4 38.71 7.73 -12.90
N THR A 5 37.74 7.73 -13.81
CA THR A 5 36.76 8.82 -13.86
C THR A 5 35.59 8.41 -12.97
N VAL A 6 35.39 9.15 -11.88
CA VAL A 6 34.28 8.98 -10.93
C VAL A 6 33.19 9.99 -11.29
N THR A 7 31.98 9.52 -11.53
CA THR A 7 30.80 10.38 -11.66
C THR A 7 29.86 10.17 -10.49
N VAL A 8 29.42 11.25 -9.86
CA VAL A 8 28.54 11.28 -8.69
C VAL A 8 27.25 12.00 -9.07
N ALA A 9 26.10 11.37 -8.85
CA ALA A 9 24.80 11.96 -9.16
C ALA A 9 24.02 12.27 -7.88
N THR A 10 23.72 13.56 -7.66
CA THR A 10 22.94 14.04 -6.51
C THR A 10 21.44 13.99 -6.81
N GLY A 11 20.64 13.75 -5.76
CA GLY A 11 19.18 13.75 -5.78
C GLY A 11 18.56 15.07 -6.22
N SER A 12 17.36 14.99 -6.80
CA SER A 12 16.54 16.16 -7.13
C SER A 12 15.51 16.51 -6.05
N GLN A 13 15.52 15.80 -4.93
CA GLN A 13 14.69 16.06 -3.75
C GLN A 13 15.02 17.42 -3.13
N TRP A 14 14.07 17.97 -2.37
CA TRP A 14 14.35 19.17 -1.57
C TRP A 14 15.44 18.87 -0.55
N PHE A 15 16.41 19.79 -0.40
CA PHE A 15 17.57 19.65 0.49
C PHE A 15 18.51 18.48 0.14
N ALA A 16 18.48 18.00 -1.10
CA ALA A 16 19.32 16.88 -1.52
C ALA A 16 20.80 17.22 -1.71
N GLY A 17 21.17 18.49 -1.88
CA GLY A 17 22.55 18.93 -2.10
C GLY A 17 23.33 19.16 -0.81
N THR A 18 24.66 19.27 -0.91
CA THR A 18 25.54 19.41 0.24
C THR A 18 26.74 20.31 -0.03
N ASP A 19 27.16 21.08 0.98
CA ASP A 19 28.39 21.87 1.03
C ASP A 19 29.49 21.21 1.91
N ASP A 20 29.21 20.00 2.42
CA ASP A 20 30.16 19.24 3.24
C ASP A 20 31.25 18.57 2.40
N TYR A 21 32.36 18.20 3.04
CA TYR A 21 33.45 17.51 2.37
C TYR A 21 33.09 16.06 2.06
N ILE A 22 33.24 15.67 0.80
CA ILE A 22 33.01 14.30 0.34
C ILE A 22 34.34 13.63 0.01
N TYR A 23 34.64 12.55 0.74
CA TYR A 23 35.81 11.72 0.49
C TYR A 23 35.41 10.39 -0.13
N LEU A 24 36.20 9.92 -1.10
CA LEU A 24 35.99 8.66 -1.78
C LEU A 24 37.20 7.73 -1.63
N SER A 25 36.92 6.44 -1.40
CA SER A 25 37.92 5.37 -1.52
C SER A 25 37.39 4.21 -2.35
N LEU A 26 38.27 3.66 -3.19
CA LEU A 26 38.01 2.52 -4.07
C LEU A 26 38.58 1.25 -3.43
N VAL A 27 37.74 0.25 -3.20
CA VAL A 27 38.16 -1.05 -2.66
C VAL A 27 38.14 -2.06 -3.80
N GLY A 28 39.33 -2.51 -4.23
CA GLY A 28 39.49 -3.53 -5.25
C GLY A 28 39.95 -4.87 -4.69
N SER A 29 40.10 -5.84 -5.59
CA SER A 29 40.56 -7.20 -5.26
C SER A 29 42.04 -7.28 -4.89
N ALA A 30 42.87 -6.35 -5.37
CA ALA A 30 44.32 -6.32 -5.11
C ALA A 30 44.73 -5.28 -4.06
N GLY A 31 43.85 -4.32 -3.72
CA GLY A 31 44.18 -3.26 -2.77
C GLY A 31 43.03 -2.28 -2.53
N CYS A 32 43.31 -1.26 -1.73
CA CYS A 32 42.39 -0.15 -1.46
C CYS A 32 43.10 1.16 -1.77
N SER A 33 42.42 2.10 -2.43
CA SER A 33 42.94 3.44 -2.58
C SER A 33 42.98 4.18 -1.24
N GLU A 34 43.74 5.26 -1.21
CA GLU A 34 43.63 6.30 -0.21
C GLU A 34 42.27 7.02 -0.25
N LYS A 35 42.09 8.01 0.64
CA LYS A 35 40.90 8.87 0.66
C LYS A 35 41.13 10.07 -0.23
N HIS A 36 40.35 10.16 -1.30
CA HIS A 36 40.39 11.29 -2.23
C HIS A 36 39.27 12.27 -1.88
N LEU A 37 39.62 13.53 -1.62
CA LEU A 37 38.64 14.60 -1.52
C LEU A 37 38.08 14.88 -2.92
N LEU A 38 36.75 14.79 -3.06
CA LEU A 38 36.06 15.17 -4.28
C LEU A 38 35.70 16.64 -4.20
N ASP A 39 36.52 17.48 -4.83
CA ASP A 39 36.35 18.93 -4.82
C ASP A 39 36.95 19.52 -6.11
N LYS A 40 36.20 20.38 -6.79
CA LYS A 40 36.63 21.13 -7.97
C LYS A 40 36.88 22.60 -7.61
N PRO A 41 38.08 23.12 -7.87
CA PRO A 41 38.37 24.53 -7.62
C PRO A 41 37.38 25.46 -8.35
N PHE A 42 36.77 26.38 -7.59
CA PHE A 42 35.81 27.38 -8.07
C PHE A 42 34.52 26.81 -8.68
N TYR A 43 34.13 25.61 -8.30
CA TYR A 43 32.88 24.98 -8.70
C TYR A 43 32.06 24.63 -7.45
N ASN A 44 30.73 24.73 -7.52
CA ASN A 44 29.88 24.26 -6.43
C ASN A 44 29.44 22.83 -6.71
N ASP A 45 30.14 21.88 -6.07
CA ASP A 45 29.90 20.45 -6.23
C ASP A 45 28.62 20.01 -5.51
N PHE A 46 28.05 18.87 -5.94
CA PHE A 46 26.97 18.17 -5.25
C PHE A 46 25.67 18.96 -5.08
N GLU A 47 25.41 19.90 -5.98
CA GLU A 47 24.17 20.64 -6.02
C GLU A 47 22.96 19.73 -6.25
N ARG A 48 21.79 20.17 -5.82
CA ARG A 48 20.54 19.44 -6.02
C ARG A 48 20.33 19.14 -7.51
N GLY A 49 20.26 17.86 -7.86
CA GLY A 49 20.06 17.36 -9.22
C GLY A 49 21.32 17.39 -10.09
N ALA A 50 22.48 17.75 -9.55
CA ALA A 50 23.74 17.80 -10.27
C ALA A 50 24.32 16.41 -10.54
N VAL A 51 25.21 16.37 -11.54
CA VAL A 51 26.01 15.20 -11.89
C VAL A 51 27.45 15.67 -12.07
N ASP A 52 28.30 15.28 -11.12
CA ASP A 52 29.67 15.78 -11.01
C ASP A 52 30.67 14.69 -11.37
N SER A 53 31.66 15.00 -12.21
CA SER A 53 32.72 14.05 -12.57
C SER A 53 34.11 14.49 -12.11
N TYR A 54 34.92 13.55 -11.63
CA TYR A 54 36.27 13.76 -11.09
C TYR A 54 37.23 12.71 -11.65
N ASP A 55 38.47 13.11 -11.92
CA ASP A 55 39.54 12.18 -12.27
C ASP A 55 40.35 11.84 -11.01
N VAL A 56 40.26 10.59 -10.58
CA VAL A 56 40.92 10.07 -9.38
C VAL A 56 42.08 9.18 -9.79
N THR A 57 43.29 9.63 -9.49
CA THR A 57 44.52 8.86 -9.73
C THR A 57 44.92 8.14 -8.45
N VAL A 58 45.24 6.84 -8.55
CA VAL A 58 45.62 6.00 -7.40
C VAL A 58 47.08 5.57 -7.51
N ASP A 59 47.72 5.33 -6.36
CA ASP A 59 49.14 4.98 -6.29
C ASP A 59 49.46 3.60 -6.87
N GLU A 60 48.55 2.63 -6.67
CA GLU A 60 48.73 1.22 -7.04
C GLU A 60 47.53 0.68 -7.83
N GLU A 61 47.75 -0.41 -8.57
CA GLU A 61 46.69 -1.11 -9.28
C GLU A 61 45.78 -1.86 -8.29
N LEU A 62 44.48 -1.54 -8.30
CA LEU A 62 43.52 -2.06 -7.31
C LEU A 62 42.86 -3.38 -7.73
N GLY A 63 43.08 -3.84 -8.97
CA GLY A 63 42.36 -4.97 -9.57
C GLY A 63 40.88 -4.66 -9.82
N GLU A 64 40.03 -5.69 -9.88
CA GLU A 64 38.58 -5.51 -10.03
C GLU A 64 38.00 -4.78 -8.82
N ILE A 65 37.35 -3.63 -9.05
CA ILE A 65 36.68 -2.84 -8.01
C ILE A 65 35.47 -3.60 -7.46
N GLN A 66 35.43 -3.75 -6.14
CA GLN A 66 34.40 -4.49 -5.42
C GLN A 66 33.42 -3.55 -4.69
N LEU A 67 33.95 -2.48 -4.07
CA LEU A 67 33.18 -1.53 -3.27
C LEU A 67 33.65 -0.09 -3.49
N VAL A 68 32.74 0.86 -3.34
CA VAL A 68 33.03 2.29 -3.23
C VAL A 68 32.67 2.76 -1.83
N LYS A 69 33.59 3.45 -1.17
CA LYS A 69 33.36 4.06 0.14
C LYS A 69 33.22 5.56 -0.03
N ILE A 70 32.20 6.13 0.61
CA ILE A 70 31.93 7.55 0.64
C ILE A 70 31.89 7.98 2.09
N GLU A 71 32.74 8.93 2.45
CA GLU A 71 32.74 9.54 3.77
C GLU A 71 32.37 11.02 3.64
N LYS A 72 31.28 11.41 4.31
CA LYS A 72 30.90 12.81 4.45
C LYS A 72 31.51 13.36 5.73
N ARG A 73 32.10 14.55 5.66
CA ARG A 73 32.60 15.29 6.83
C ARG A 73 32.11 16.71 6.82
N LYS A 74 31.61 17.14 7.97
CA LYS A 74 31.14 18.49 8.19
C LYS A 74 32.18 19.55 7.82
N TYR A 75 31.80 20.50 6.97
CA TYR A 75 32.58 21.71 6.72
C TYR A 75 32.25 22.83 7.71
N TRP A 76 30.99 23.29 7.76
CA TRP A 76 30.58 24.42 8.62
C TRP A 76 29.23 24.23 9.32
N LEU A 77 28.17 23.99 8.56
CA LEU A 77 26.83 23.65 9.05
C LEU A 77 26.52 22.20 8.71
N HIS A 78 25.70 21.55 9.52
CA HIS A 78 25.26 20.20 9.20
C HIS A 78 24.22 20.28 8.08
N ASP A 79 24.45 19.54 7.00
CA ASP A 79 23.46 19.25 5.97
C ASP A 79 23.28 17.74 5.79
N ASP A 80 22.24 17.36 5.07
CA ASP A 80 22.06 15.98 4.58
C ASP A 80 22.35 15.97 3.09
N TRP A 81 22.83 14.85 2.56
CA TRP A 81 23.07 14.70 1.13
C TRP A 81 22.31 13.50 0.58
N TYR A 82 21.52 13.66 -0.48
CA TYR A 82 20.89 12.52 -1.15
C TYR A 82 21.72 12.09 -2.35
N LEU A 83 22.38 10.93 -2.23
CA LEU A 83 23.18 10.36 -3.31
C LEU A 83 22.34 9.38 -4.12
N LYS A 84 22.17 9.61 -5.43
CA LYS A 84 21.48 8.70 -6.34
C LYS A 84 22.36 7.49 -6.67
N TYR A 85 23.49 7.75 -7.32
CA TYR A 85 24.42 6.70 -7.76
C TYR A 85 25.84 7.27 -7.95
N ILE A 86 26.80 6.35 -8.02
CA ILE A 86 28.16 6.63 -8.47
C ILE A 86 28.45 5.75 -9.67
N THR A 87 29.13 6.27 -10.68
CA THR A 87 29.68 5.46 -11.78
C THR A 87 31.18 5.62 -11.86
N LEU A 88 31.86 4.55 -12.25
CA LEU A 88 33.30 4.49 -12.42
C LEU A 88 33.62 4.08 -13.85
N LYS A 89 34.47 4.86 -14.51
CA LYS A 89 35.21 4.42 -15.69
C LYS A 89 36.61 4.01 -15.27
N THR A 90 36.93 2.72 -15.42
CA THR A 90 38.23 2.17 -14.99
C THR A 90 39.35 2.51 -15.97
N PRO A 91 40.63 2.43 -15.56
CA PRO A 91 41.78 2.54 -16.46
C PRO A 91 41.74 1.56 -17.65
N HIS A 92 41.03 0.43 -17.48
CA HIS A 92 40.89 -0.62 -18.50
C HIS A 92 39.68 -0.38 -19.44
N GLY A 93 38.92 0.69 -19.22
CA GLY A 93 37.76 1.05 -20.04
C GLY A 93 36.44 0.43 -19.58
N ASP A 94 36.41 -0.27 -18.45
CA ASP A 94 35.17 -0.81 -17.89
C ASP A 94 34.31 0.31 -17.31
N TYR A 95 32.98 0.13 -17.37
CA TYR A 95 32.00 1.02 -16.76
C TYR A 95 31.25 0.27 -15.66
N ILE A 96 31.33 0.76 -14.43
CA ILE A 96 30.72 0.13 -13.25
C ILE A 96 29.82 1.14 -12.57
N GLU A 97 28.58 0.75 -12.30
CA GLU A 97 27.58 1.60 -11.63
C GLU A 97 27.29 1.09 -10.22
N PHE A 98 27.18 2.01 -9.26
CA PHE A 98 26.95 1.79 -7.84
C PHE A 98 25.68 2.55 -7.41
N PRO A 99 24.50 1.92 -7.50
CA PRO A 99 23.25 2.50 -7.01
C PRO A 99 23.32 2.75 -5.49
N CYS A 100 22.86 3.93 -5.06
CA CYS A 100 22.78 4.30 -3.65
C CYS A 100 21.33 4.58 -3.23
N TYR A 101 20.74 5.65 -3.80
CA TYR A 101 19.38 6.13 -3.54
C TYR A 101 19.04 6.32 -2.06
N ARG A 102 19.97 6.91 -1.29
CA ARG A 102 19.88 7.07 0.16
C ARG A 102 20.37 8.43 0.62
N TRP A 103 19.93 8.82 1.81
CA TRP A 103 20.40 10.01 2.50
C TRP A 103 21.68 9.68 3.28
N ILE A 104 22.73 10.46 3.04
CA ILE A 104 23.98 10.46 3.78
C ILE A 104 23.91 11.60 4.79
N THR A 105 23.84 11.26 6.06
CA THR A 105 23.59 12.20 7.17
C THR A 105 24.76 12.17 8.15
N GLY A 106 25.11 13.32 8.72
CA GLY A 106 26.20 13.46 9.69
C GLY A 106 27.58 13.10 9.13
N ASP A 107 28.54 12.95 10.06
CA ASP A 107 29.85 12.40 9.74
C ASP A 107 29.75 10.87 9.69
N GLY A 108 30.16 10.25 8.60
CA GLY A 108 30.07 8.79 8.48
C GLY A 108 30.47 8.24 7.12
N GLU A 109 30.75 6.93 7.10
CA GLU A 109 31.08 6.16 5.90
C GLU A 109 29.85 5.38 5.39
N VAL A 110 29.52 5.55 4.12
CA VAL A 110 28.60 4.69 3.37
C VAL A 110 29.42 3.85 2.40
N VAL A 111 29.13 2.55 2.35
CA VAL A 111 29.83 1.59 1.49
C VAL A 111 28.85 1.01 0.48
N LEU A 112 29.11 1.30 -0.80
CA LEU A 112 28.29 0.88 -1.92
C LEU A 112 28.91 -0.32 -2.62
N ARG A 113 28.02 -1.16 -3.14
CA ARG A 113 28.35 -2.29 -4.00
C ARG A 113 27.87 -2.00 -5.42
N ASP A 114 28.48 -2.65 -6.40
CA ASP A 114 28.05 -2.54 -7.78
C ASP A 114 26.57 -2.94 -7.96
N GLY A 115 25.94 -2.43 -9.02
CA GLY A 115 24.50 -2.56 -9.22
C GLY A 115 24.00 -3.95 -9.61
N ARG A 116 24.88 -4.92 -9.93
CA ARG A 116 24.47 -6.29 -10.25
C ARG A 116 23.82 -6.92 -9.02
N ALA A 117 22.63 -7.49 -9.17
CA ALA A 117 21.95 -8.11 -8.04
C ALA A 117 22.63 -9.44 -7.66
N LYS A 118 22.78 -9.69 -6.36
CA LYS A 118 23.53 -10.84 -5.84
C LYS A 118 22.85 -11.49 -4.65
N LEU A 119 22.78 -12.82 -4.67
CA LEU A 119 22.38 -13.64 -3.53
C LEU A 119 23.57 -13.86 -2.60
N ALA A 120 23.33 -14.25 -1.35
CA ALA A 120 24.40 -14.48 -0.38
C ALA A 120 25.40 -15.55 -0.85
N ARG A 121 24.91 -16.56 -1.57
CA ARG A 121 25.73 -17.63 -2.16
C ARG A 121 26.69 -17.15 -3.26
N ASP A 122 26.43 -15.99 -3.86
CA ASP A 122 27.29 -15.46 -4.93
C ASP A 122 28.53 -14.77 -4.36
N ASP A 123 28.48 -14.39 -3.07
CA ASP A 123 29.58 -13.73 -2.39
C ASP A 123 30.57 -14.78 -1.94
N GLN A 124 31.72 -14.88 -2.62
CA GLN A 124 32.74 -15.89 -2.30
C GLN A 124 33.89 -15.31 -1.47
N ILE A 125 34.26 -14.05 -1.73
CA ILE A 125 35.38 -13.37 -1.08
C ILE A 125 34.99 -12.71 0.25
N HIS A 126 35.96 -12.63 1.17
CA HIS A 126 35.74 -12.15 2.54
C HIS A 126 35.19 -10.72 2.59
N ILE A 127 35.68 -9.82 1.73
CA ILE A 127 35.30 -8.40 1.70
C ILE A 127 33.79 -8.23 1.47
N LEU A 128 33.23 -8.94 0.47
CA LEU A 128 31.81 -8.85 0.14
C LEU A 128 30.93 -9.50 1.21
N LYS A 129 31.31 -10.69 1.71
CA LYS A 129 30.60 -11.36 2.83
C LYS A 129 30.56 -10.46 4.07
N GLN A 130 31.68 -9.80 4.38
CA GLN A 130 31.79 -8.92 5.54
C GLN A 130 30.95 -7.66 5.36
N HIS A 131 30.97 -7.03 4.17
CA HIS A 131 30.12 -5.88 3.85
C HIS A 131 28.64 -6.21 4.03
N ARG A 132 28.16 -7.29 3.39
CA ARG A 132 26.76 -7.73 3.45
C ARG A 132 26.29 -8.00 4.88
N ARG A 133 27.09 -8.74 5.66
CA ARG A 133 26.79 -9.04 7.06
C ARG A 133 26.72 -7.76 7.91
N LYS A 134 27.69 -6.85 7.77
CA LYS A 134 27.70 -5.57 8.51
C LYS A 134 26.52 -4.68 8.12
N GLU A 135 26.12 -4.67 6.85
CA GLU A 135 24.93 -3.95 6.39
C GLU A 135 23.70 -4.46 7.15
N LEU A 136 23.45 -5.78 7.15
CA LEU A 136 22.32 -6.37 7.85
C LEU A 136 22.37 -6.15 9.36
N GLU A 137 23.52 -6.30 10.00
CA GLU A 137 23.69 -6.01 11.44
C GLU A 137 23.34 -4.54 11.76
N THR A 138 23.69 -3.61 10.88
CA THR A 138 23.35 -2.19 11.03
C THR A 138 21.86 -1.95 10.82
N ARG A 139 21.28 -2.55 9.78
CA ARG A 139 19.85 -2.40 9.49
C ARG A 139 18.96 -3.00 10.56
N GLN A 140 19.32 -4.15 11.12
CA GLN A 140 18.54 -4.77 12.21
C GLN A 140 18.56 -3.94 13.50
N LYS A 141 19.59 -3.10 13.72
CA LYS A 141 19.64 -2.10 14.80
C LYS A 141 18.80 -0.86 14.49
N GLN A 142 18.78 -0.45 13.22
CA GLN A 142 18.14 0.78 12.75
C GLN A 142 16.62 0.61 12.56
N TYR A 143 16.18 -0.51 12.00
CA TYR A 143 14.77 -0.80 11.70
C TYR A 143 14.26 -1.85 12.66
N ARG A 144 13.78 -1.47 13.84
CA ARG A 144 13.29 -2.40 14.86
C ARG A 144 11.76 -2.51 14.83
N TRP A 145 11.26 -3.66 15.26
CA TRP A 145 9.83 -3.88 15.43
C TRP A 145 9.35 -3.32 16.77
N MET A 146 8.14 -2.77 16.79
CA MET A 146 7.45 -2.27 17.99
C MET A 146 5.96 -2.62 17.91
N GLU A 147 5.37 -2.95 19.06
CA GLU A 147 3.92 -3.04 19.19
C GLU A 147 3.36 -1.66 19.54
N TRP A 148 2.67 -1.02 18.60
CA TRP A 148 2.05 0.29 18.85
C TRP A 148 0.80 0.18 19.73
N ASN A 149 -0.08 -0.78 19.43
CA ASN A 149 -1.27 -1.09 20.20
C ASN A 149 -1.41 -2.62 20.37
N PRO A 150 -1.97 -3.10 21.49
CA PRO A 150 -2.13 -4.53 21.74
C PRO A 150 -2.84 -5.24 20.58
N GLY A 151 -2.26 -6.34 20.10
CA GLY A 151 -2.87 -7.18 19.07
C GLY A 151 -2.80 -6.66 17.64
N PHE A 152 -2.23 -5.47 17.41
CA PHE A 152 -1.91 -4.99 16.06
C PHE A 152 -0.75 -5.80 15.44
N PRO A 153 -0.63 -5.81 14.10
CA PRO A 153 0.65 -6.10 13.46
C PRO A 153 1.75 -5.23 14.05
N LEU A 154 2.96 -5.79 14.24
CA LEU A 154 4.08 -4.98 14.71
C LEU A 154 4.46 -3.94 13.62
N SER A 155 4.83 -2.74 14.05
CA SER A 155 5.21 -1.61 13.21
C SER A 155 6.66 -1.18 13.48
N ILE A 156 7.10 -0.08 12.86
CA ILE A 156 8.44 0.47 13.10
C ILE A 156 8.54 1.00 14.54
N ASP A 157 9.70 0.81 15.16
CA ASP A 157 10.06 1.38 16.46
C ASP A 157 10.45 2.87 16.35
N ALA A 158 9.45 3.69 16.08
CA ALA A 158 9.55 5.15 16.04
C ALA A 158 8.23 5.77 16.55
N LYS A 159 8.33 6.80 17.40
CA LYS A 159 7.13 7.42 18.01
C LYS A 159 6.56 8.54 17.16
N CYS A 160 7.42 9.28 16.46
CA CYS A 160 7.03 10.32 15.52
C CYS A 160 7.84 10.22 14.23
N HIS A 161 7.42 10.96 13.20
CA HIS A 161 8.08 10.93 11.89
C HIS A 161 9.58 11.30 11.95
N LYS A 162 9.96 12.21 12.85
CA LYS A 162 11.35 12.66 13.01
C LYS A 162 12.29 11.59 13.57
N ASP A 163 11.76 10.63 14.33
CA ASP A 163 12.55 9.53 14.90
C ASP A 163 12.94 8.49 13.84
N LEU A 164 12.29 8.52 12.67
CA LEU A 164 12.58 7.60 11.58
C LEU A 164 14.00 7.84 11.01
N PRO A 165 14.71 6.78 10.61
CA PRO A 165 15.86 6.91 9.72
C PRO A 165 15.54 7.79 8.50
N ARG A 166 16.45 8.71 8.15
CA ARG A 166 16.25 9.65 7.04
C ARG A 166 15.88 8.96 5.72
N ASP A 167 16.44 7.78 5.45
CA ASP A 167 16.15 6.93 4.29
C ASP A 167 14.67 6.56 4.10
N ILE A 168 13.89 6.54 5.17
CA ILE A 168 12.47 6.17 5.14
C ILE A 168 11.55 7.30 5.60
N GLN A 169 12.09 8.53 5.71
CA GLN A 169 11.28 9.73 5.90
C GLN A 169 10.69 10.20 4.57
N PHE A 170 9.78 11.17 4.63
CA PHE A 170 9.39 11.91 3.44
C PHE A 170 10.53 12.85 3.02
N ASP A 171 10.62 13.13 1.72
CA ASP A 171 11.59 14.09 1.18
C ASP A 171 11.44 15.48 1.85
N SER A 172 10.19 15.86 2.17
CA SER A 172 9.85 17.05 2.96
C SER A 172 8.98 16.69 4.15
N GLU A 173 9.44 17.04 5.36
CA GLU A 173 8.72 16.80 6.61
C GLU A 173 7.32 17.40 6.62
N LYS A 174 7.12 18.57 5.99
CA LYS A 174 5.81 19.25 5.88
C LYS A 174 5.08 18.97 4.57
N GLY A 175 5.70 18.23 3.64
CA GLY A 175 5.12 17.95 2.32
C GLY A 175 3.93 17.00 2.38
N VAL A 176 3.97 16.04 3.31
CA VAL A 176 2.88 15.10 3.58
C VAL A 176 2.65 15.11 5.09
N ASP A 177 1.64 15.85 5.54
CA ASP A 177 1.31 16.06 6.94
C ASP A 177 -0.22 16.12 7.10
N PHE A 178 -0.80 15.29 7.96
CA PHE A 178 -2.26 15.17 8.02
C PHE A 178 -2.91 16.47 8.49
N VAL A 179 -2.35 17.13 9.50
CA VAL A 179 -2.87 18.39 10.02
C VAL A 179 -2.82 19.48 8.94
N LEU A 180 -1.65 19.69 8.33
CA LEU A 180 -1.51 20.72 7.30
C LEU A 180 -2.36 20.41 6.06
N ASN A 181 -2.40 19.16 5.61
CA ASN A 181 -3.14 18.77 4.41
C ASN A 181 -4.65 18.89 4.64
N TYR A 182 -5.17 18.50 5.81
CA TYR A 182 -6.59 18.61 6.13
C TYR A 182 -6.99 20.09 6.29
N SER A 183 -6.19 20.90 6.98
CA SER A 183 -6.45 22.34 7.10
C SER A 183 -6.44 23.04 5.75
N LYS A 184 -5.43 22.79 4.90
CA LYS A 184 -5.36 23.33 3.53
C LYS A 184 -6.53 22.84 2.67
N ALA A 185 -6.93 21.58 2.79
CA ALA A 185 -8.08 21.06 2.08
C ALA A 185 -9.37 21.80 2.50
N MET A 186 -9.61 21.99 3.80
CA MET A 186 -10.78 22.74 4.28
C MET A 186 -10.80 24.19 3.80
N GLU A 187 -9.64 24.84 3.72
CA GLU A 187 -9.50 26.18 3.15
C GLU A 187 -9.79 26.19 1.64
N ASN A 188 -9.17 25.30 0.87
CA ASN A 188 -9.36 25.18 -0.58
C ASN A 188 -10.80 24.80 -0.96
N LEU A 189 -11.49 24.06 -0.10
CA LEU A 189 -12.89 23.65 -0.28
C LEU A 189 -13.88 24.70 0.27
N PHE A 190 -13.40 25.83 0.80
CA PHE A 190 -14.20 26.93 1.36
C PHE A 190 -15.13 26.49 2.51
N ILE A 191 -14.71 25.49 3.29
CA ILE A 191 -15.46 24.92 4.43
C ILE A 191 -14.83 25.24 5.80
N ASN A 192 -13.75 26.03 5.83
CA ASN A 192 -13.07 26.46 7.06
C ASN A 192 -14.00 27.07 8.11
N ARG A 193 -15.07 27.78 7.70
CA ARG A 193 -16.10 28.33 8.61
C ARG A 193 -16.84 27.26 9.44
N PHE A 194 -16.85 26.01 8.98
CA PHE A 194 -17.55 24.90 9.65
C PHE A 194 -16.64 24.05 10.54
N MET A 195 -15.33 24.29 10.54
CA MET A 195 -14.32 23.45 11.19
C MET A 195 -14.52 23.22 12.70
N HIS A 196 -15.30 24.10 13.36
CA HIS A 196 -15.60 24.03 14.79
C HIS A 196 -17.10 23.91 15.11
N MET A 197 -17.95 23.73 14.10
CA MET A 197 -19.41 23.71 14.25
C MET A 197 -19.95 22.30 14.55
N PHE A 198 -19.35 21.59 15.51
CA PHE A 198 -19.71 20.19 15.84
C PHE A 198 -21.12 20.02 16.44
N GLN A 199 -21.75 21.11 16.88
CA GLN A 199 -23.08 21.13 17.52
C GLN A 199 -24.17 21.67 16.59
N SER A 200 -23.87 21.88 15.30
CA SER A 200 -24.81 22.43 14.33
C SER A 200 -25.16 21.38 13.28
N SER A 201 -26.45 21.10 13.13
CA SER A 201 -26.96 20.28 12.03
C SER A 201 -27.16 21.13 10.78
N TRP A 202 -27.07 20.51 9.61
CA TRP A 202 -27.61 21.10 8.38
C TRP A 202 -29.11 21.28 8.52
N ASN A 203 -29.65 22.41 8.05
CA ASN A 203 -31.09 22.70 8.19
C ASN A 203 -31.95 21.73 7.35
N ASP A 204 -31.44 21.35 6.18
CA ASP A 204 -32.02 20.40 5.24
C ASP A 204 -30.91 19.87 4.31
N PHE A 205 -31.25 18.95 3.39
CA PHE A 205 -30.29 18.46 2.40
C PHE A 205 -29.76 19.57 1.47
N ALA A 206 -30.57 20.59 1.17
CA ALA A 206 -30.20 21.67 0.27
C ALA A 206 -29.11 22.58 0.87
N ASP A 207 -29.03 22.67 2.20
CA ASP A 207 -27.98 23.40 2.92
C ASP A 207 -26.59 22.79 2.65
N PHE A 208 -26.45 21.47 2.78
CA PHE A 208 -25.21 20.77 2.44
C PHE A 208 -24.96 20.76 0.93
N GLU A 209 -26.00 20.58 0.12
CA GLU A 209 -25.89 20.60 -1.35
C GLU A 209 -25.24 21.90 -1.86
N LYS A 210 -25.63 23.07 -1.34
CA LYS A 210 -25.04 24.38 -1.70
C LYS A 210 -23.53 24.46 -1.48
N ILE A 211 -23.00 23.68 -0.55
CA ILE A 211 -21.56 23.58 -0.28
C ILE A 211 -20.95 22.56 -1.22
N PHE A 212 -21.56 21.38 -1.31
CA PHE A 212 -21.07 20.26 -2.09
C PHE A 212 -20.92 20.58 -3.58
N VAL A 213 -21.88 21.29 -4.20
CA VAL A 213 -21.81 21.65 -5.63
C VAL A 213 -20.61 22.51 -6.01
N LYS A 214 -19.97 23.18 -5.04
CA LYS A 214 -18.78 24.00 -5.28
C LYS A 214 -17.49 23.18 -5.37
N ILE A 215 -17.52 21.96 -4.85
CA ILE A 215 -16.34 21.09 -4.69
C ILE A 215 -16.52 19.72 -5.34
N SER A 216 -17.68 19.46 -5.92
CA SER A 216 -18.01 18.18 -6.52
C SER A 216 -17.20 17.89 -7.78
N ASN A 217 -16.98 16.61 -8.04
CA ASN A 217 -16.50 16.10 -9.32
C ASN A 217 -17.58 15.23 -9.98
N THR A 218 -17.30 14.72 -11.18
CA THR A 218 -18.28 13.95 -11.98
C THR A 218 -18.88 12.75 -11.24
N ILE A 219 -18.08 12.01 -10.46
CA ILE A 219 -18.57 10.84 -9.71
C ILE A 219 -19.41 11.30 -8.52
N SER A 220 -18.92 12.28 -7.77
CA SER A 220 -19.56 12.74 -6.55
C SER A 220 -20.90 13.44 -6.84
N GLU A 221 -20.98 14.22 -7.92
CA GLU A 221 -22.23 14.82 -8.42
C GLU A 221 -23.24 13.75 -8.84
N ARG A 222 -22.77 12.67 -9.49
CA ARG A 222 -23.64 11.54 -9.82
C ARG A 222 -24.17 10.84 -8.56
N VAL A 223 -23.34 10.66 -7.53
CA VAL A 223 -23.81 10.11 -6.26
C VAL A 223 -24.87 11.02 -5.64
N MET A 224 -24.65 12.33 -5.57
CA MET A 224 -25.64 13.29 -5.07
C MET A 224 -27.00 13.18 -5.78
N ASN A 225 -27.00 12.93 -7.09
CA ASN A 225 -28.24 12.81 -7.86
C ASN A 225 -28.93 11.43 -7.74
N HIS A 226 -28.21 10.38 -7.34
CA HIS A 226 -28.69 8.99 -7.42
C HIS A 226 -28.52 8.19 -6.11
N TRP A 227 -28.05 8.77 -5.01
CA TRP A 227 -27.74 8.04 -3.77
C TRP A 227 -28.95 7.35 -3.11
N GLN A 228 -30.17 7.85 -3.38
CA GLN A 228 -31.40 7.23 -2.88
C GLN A 228 -31.81 5.99 -3.69
N GLU A 229 -31.24 5.76 -4.87
CA GLU A 229 -31.58 4.63 -5.74
C GLU A 229 -30.94 3.32 -5.24
N ASP A 230 -31.74 2.25 -5.18
CA ASP A 230 -31.29 0.91 -4.80
C ASP A 230 -30.21 0.36 -5.74
N LEU A 231 -30.29 0.74 -7.03
CA LEU A 231 -29.28 0.38 -8.02
C LEU A 231 -27.93 1.01 -7.71
N MET A 232 -27.88 2.30 -7.33
CA MET A 232 -26.64 2.96 -6.96
C MET A 232 -26.08 2.43 -5.63
N PHE A 233 -26.97 2.10 -4.68
CA PHE A 233 -26.58 1.46 -3.43
C PHE A 233 -25.91 0.11 -3.67
N GLY A 234 -26.55 -0.80 -4.41
CA GLY A 234 -26.01 -2.11 -4.73
C GLY A 234 -24.76 -2.07 -5.62
N TYR A 235 -24.70 -1.11 -6.55
CA TYR A 235 -23.54 -0.89 -7.43
C TYR A 235 -22.24 -0.61 -6.66
N GLN A 236 -22.32 0.12 -5.54
CA GLN A 236 -21.14 0.49 -4.75
C GLN A 236 -20.45 -0.72 -4.09
N PHE A 237 -21.17 -1.81 -3.80
CA PHE A 237 -20.55 -3.03 -3.28
C PHE A 237 -19.67 -3.76 -4.30
N LEU A 238 -19.85 -3.46 -5.59
CA LEU A 238 -19.02 -4.01 -6.67
C LEU A 238 -17.95 -3.02 -7.14
N ASN A 239 -18.29 -1.74 -7.20
CA ASN A 239 -17.49 -0.74 -7.93
C ASN A 239 -17.29 0.57 -7.16
N GLY A 240 -17.67 0.62 -5.89
CA GLY A 240 -17.46 1.76 -5.01
C GLY A 240 -16.07 1.77 -4.39
N CYS A 241 -15.93 2.45 -3.25
CA CYS A 241 -14.67 2.57 -2.52
C CYS A 241 -14.32 1.33 -1.67
N ASN A 242 -15.30 0.47 -1.35
CA ASN A 242 -15.10 -0.74 -0.54
C ASN A 242 -15.64 -2.03 -1.20
N PRO A 243 -15.18 -2.38 -2.41
CA PRO A 243 -15.77 -3.46 -3.21
C PRO A 243 -15.30 -4.86 -2.77
N VAL A 244 -15.16 -5.11 -1.46
CA VAL A 244 -14.50 -6.31 -0.92
C VAL A 244 -15.32 -7.12 0.08
N LEU A 245 -16.50 -6.63 0.48
CA LEU A 245 -17.30 -7.29 1.52
C LEU A 245 -18.38 -8.21 0.96
N ILE A 246 -18.91 -7.90 -0.21
CA ILE A 246 -20.01 -8.66 -0.80
C ILE A 246 -19.56 -10.07 -1.17
N GLN A 247 -20.41 -11.03 -0.81
CA GLN A 247 -20.24 -12.44 -1.13
C GLN A 247 -21.57 -13.07 -1.56
N ARG A 248 -21.47 -14.10 -2.39
CA ARG A 248 -22.62 -14.91 -2.79
C ARG A 248 -23.16 -15.68 -1.59
N CYS A 249 -24.46 -15.57 -1.33
CA CYS A 249 -25.14 -16.28 -0.26
C CYS A 249 -25.49 -17.69 -0.73
N THR A 250 -24.94 -18.71 -0.07
CA THR A 250 -25.23 -20.12 -0.35
C THR A 250 -26.28 -20.71 0.60
N GLU A 251 -26.47 -20.08 1.76
CA GLU A 251 -27.49 -20.38 2.76
C GLU A 251 -27.86 -19.07 3.48
N LEU A 252 -29.14 -18.87 3.75
CA LEU A 252 -29.60 -17.69 4.51
C LEU A 252 -29.07 -17.75 5.95
N PRO A 253 -28.47 -16.65 6.47
CA PRO A 253 -28.04 -16.61 7.85
C PRO A 253 -29.22 -16.80 8.81
N LYS A 254 -29.13 -17.73 9.77
CA LYS A 254 -30.18 -17.95 10.78
C LYS A 254 -30.49 -16.71 11.62
N LYS A 255 -29.52 -15.81 11.76
CA LYS A 255 -29.62 -14.51 12.43
C LYS A 255 -30.34 -13.42 11.61
N LEU A 256 -30.75 -13.74 10.38
CA LEU A 256 -31.58 -12.92 9.51
C LEU A 256 -32.84 -13.73 9.12
N PRO A 257 -33.93 -13.67 9.91
CA PRO A 257 -35.16 -14.42 9.66
C PRO A 257 -36.02 -13.80 8.54
N VAL A 258 -35.40 -13.51 7.40
CA VAL A 258 -36.07 -13.05 6.17
C VAL A 258 -36.83 -14.21 5.53
N THR A 259 -38.02 -13.93 5.00
CA THR A 259 -38.87 -14.94 4.36
C THR A 259 -39.14 -14.58 2.90
N THR A 260 -39.58 -15.56 2.11
CA THR A 260 -40.02 -15.31 0.72
C THR A 260 -41.12 -14.25 0.65
N GLU A 261 -42.11 -14.30 1.56
CA GLU A 261 -43.23 -13.33 1.60
C GLU A 261 -42.74 -11.89 1.80
N MET A 262 -41.72 -11.69 2.65
CA MET A 262 -41.13 -10.36 2.90
C MET A 262 -40.48 -9.75 1.66
N VAL A 263 -39.88 -10.58 0.80
CA VAL A 263 -39.09 -10.09 -0.35
C VAL A 263 -39.74 -10.41 -1.70
N GLU A 264 -40.97 -10.94 -1.71
CA GLU A 264 -41.67 -11.39 -2.93
C GLU A 264 -41.73 -10.28 -3.98
N CYS A 265 -41.99 -9.04 -3.56
CA CYS A 265 -42.08 -7.89 -4.46
C CYS A 265 -40.75 -7.54 -5.15
N SER A 266 -39.62 -8.03 -4.63
CA SER A 266 -38.28 -7.80 -5.17
C SER A 266 -37.78 -8.95 -6.04
N LEU A 267 -38.38 -10.15 -5.93
CA LEU A 267 -37.99 -11.32 -6.71
C LEU A 267 -38.67 -11.28 -8.08
N GLU A 268 -37.89 -11.51 -9.14
CA GLU A 268 -38.36 -11.27 -10.53
C GLU A 268 -38.55 -12.56 -11.35
N ARG A 269 -38.24 -13.74 -10.77
CA ARG A 269 -38.18 -15.02 -11.51
C ARG A 269 -39.28 -16.02 -11.15
N GLN A 270 -40.26 -15.63 -10.33
CA GLN A 270 -41.28 -16.56 -9.80
C GLN A 270 -40.66 -17.75 -9.05
N LEU A 271 -39.55 -17.48 -8.37
CA LEU A 271 -38.85 -18.42 -7.50
C LEU A 271 -39.02 -17.96 -6.05
N SER A 272 -39.03 -18.90 -5.11
CA SER A 272 -38.92 -18.57 -3.68
C SER A 272 -37.53 -17.99 -3.37
N LEU A 273 -37.39 -17.32 -2.22
CA LEU A 273 -36.10 -16.80 -1.78
C LEU A 273 -35.05 -17.92 -1.65
N GLU A 274 -35.44 -19.08 -1.12
CA GLU A 274 -34.56 -20.24 -0.98
C GLU A 274 -34.14 -20.78 -2.34
N GLN A 275 -35.05 -20.79 -3.32
CA GLN A 275 -34.72 -21.16 -4.69
C GLN A 275 -33.75 -20.15 -5.33
N GLU A 276 -33.91 -18.84 -5.11
CA GLU A 276 -32.98 -17.82 -5.61
C GLU A 276 -31.59 -17.94 -4.95
N VAL A 277 -31.50 -18.34 -3.68
CA VAL A 277 -30.23 -18.72 -3.03
C VAL A 277 -29.59 -19.91 -3.74
N GLN A 278 -30.35 -20.98 -4.01
CA GLN A 278 -29.83 -22.16 -4.72
C GLN A 278 -29.39 -21.84 -6.16
N GLN A 279 -30.05 -20.88 -6.83
CA GLN A 279 -29.63 -20.39 -8.14
C GLN A 279 -28.43 -19.45 -8.10
N GLY A 280 -27.94 -19.09 -6.90
CA GLY A 280 -26.79 -18.19 -6.73
C GLY A 280 -27.11 -16.72 -7.05
N ASN A 281 -28.38 -16.32 -7.01
CA ASN A 281 -28.82 -14.96 -7.29
C ASN A 281 -28.89 -14.06 -6.04
N ILE A 282 -28.65 -14.62 -4.85
CA ILE A 282 -28.68 -13.89 -3.57
C ILE A 282 -27.25 -13.64 -3.08
N PHE A 283 -27.03 -12.45 -2.54
CA PHE A 283 -25.75 -11.98 -2.01
C PHE A 283 -25.96 -11.40 -0.62
N VAL A 284 -24.90 -11.38 0.17
CA VAL A 284 -24.94 -10.84 1.54
C VAL A 284 -23.72 -9.98 1.80
N VAL A 285 -23.94 -8.92 2.57
CA VAL A 285 -22.89 -8.14 3.24
C VAL A 285 -23.22 -8.15 4.73
N ASP A 286 -22.34 -8.76 5.52
CA ASP A 286 -22.52 -8.94 6.96
C ASP A 286 -21.47 -8.15 7.74
N PHE A 287 -21.91 -7.22 8.57
CA PHE A 287 -21.07 -6.31 9.36
C PHE A 287 -20.86 -6.81 10.80
N GLU A 288 -20.91 -8.12 11.04
CA GLU A 288 -20.70 -8.75 12.35
C GLU A 288 -19.47 -8.23 13.11
N LEU A 289 -18.39 -7.85 12.40
CA LEU A 289 -17.20 -7.28 13.02
C LEU A 289 -17.48 -6.03 13.88
N LEU A 290 -18.49 -5.24 13.52
CA LEU A 290 -18.91 -4.02 14.22
C LEU A 290 -19.73 -4.30 15.48
N ASP A 291 -20.23 -5.52 15.68
CA ASP A 291 -21.13 -5.83 16.80
C ASP A 291 -20.42 -5.70 18.15
N GLY A 292 -20.93 -4.83 19.02
CA GLY A 292 -20.28 -4.51 20.29
C GLY A 292 -18.94 -3.79 20.16
N ILE A 293 -18.69 -3.06 19.08
CA ILE A 293 -17.63 -2.04 19.02
C ILE A 293 -18.09 -0.80 19.79
N ASP A 294 -17.18 -0.23 20.59
CA ASP A 294 -17.47 1.01 21.31
C ASP A 294 -17.63 2.19 20.34
N ALA A 295 -18.76 2.88 20.44
CA ALA A 295 -18.98 4.15 19.77
C ALA A 295 -18.16 5.27 20.42
N ASN A 296 -17.83 6.28 19.63
CA ASN A 296 -17.00 7.41 20.03
C ASN A 296 -17.70 8.26 21.11
N LYS A 297 -17.01 8.44 22.24
CA LYS A 297 -17.46 9.21 23.41
C LYS A 297 -16.55 10.41 23.72
N THR A 298 -15.68 10.81 22.80
CA THR A 298 -14.72 11.91 23.04
C THR A 298 -15.40 13.29 23.08
N ASP A 299 -16.55 13.45 22.43
CA ASP A 299 -17.40 14.64 22.56
C ASP A 299 -18.60 14.32 23.48
N PRO A 300 -18.62 14.80 24.74
CA PRO A 300 -19.71 14.51 25.67
C PRO A 300 -21.03 15.20 25.29
N CYS A 301 -20.99 16.20 24.40
CA CYS A 301 -22.18 16.91 23.93
C CYS A 301 -22.86 16.20 22.74
N THR A 302 -22.18 15.25 22.10
CA THR A 302 -22.68 14.52 20.93
C THR A 302 -22.61 13.02 21.15
N LEU A 303 -23.76 12.39 21.40
CA LEU A 303 -23.83 10.93 21.38
C LEU A 303 -23.67 10.42 19.95
N GLN A 304 -22.64 9.59 19.72
CA GLN A 304 -22.42 8.90 18.46
C GLN A 304 -22.81 7.43 18.57
N PHE A 305 -23.14 6.82 17.44
CA PHE A 305 -23.76 5.50 17.37
C PHE A 305 -23.12 4.67 16.26
N LEU A 306 -23.13 3.35 16.47
CA LEU A 306 -22.71 2.35 15.49
C LEU A 306 -23.83 1.32 15.32
N ALA A 307 -23.81 0.63 14.18
CA ALA A 307 -24.67 -0.51 13.90
C ALA A 307 -23.80 -1.68 13.40
N ALA A 308 -24.37 -2.88 13.35
CA ALA A 308 -23.73 -4.05 12.75
C ALA A 308 -24.72 -4.73 11.79
N PRO A 309 -25.00 -4.13 10.62
CA PRO A 309 -26.09 -4.58 9.77
C PRO A 309 -25.81 -5.91 9.06
N ILE A 310 -26.89 -6.55 8.62
CA ILE A 310 -26.89 -7.62 7.62
C ILE A 310 -27.71 -7.12 6.44
N CYS A 311 -27.07 -6.99 5.27
CA CYS A 311 -27.72 -6.55 4.04
C CYS A 311 -27.80 -7.70 3.06
N LEU A 312 -29.03 -8.08 2.69
CA LEU A 312 -29.30 -9.08 1.66
C LEU A 312 -29.56 -8.38 0.32
N LEU A 313 -28.92 -8.88 -0.73
CA LEU A 313 -29.03 -8.33 -2.08
C LEU A 313 -29.41 -9.41 -3.08
N TYR A 314 -30.01 -8.99 -4.19
CA TYR A 314 -30.52 -9.85 -5.24
C TYR A 314 -30.02 -9.41 -6.60
N LYS A 315 -29.61 -10.37 -7.43
CA LYS A 315 -29.29 -10.17 -8.84
C LYS A 315 -30.56 -10.25 -9.67
N ASN A 316 -31.02 -9.10 -10.15
CA ASN A 316 -32.23 -8.97 -10.95
C ASN A 316 -32.06 -9.49 -12.39
N LEU A 317 -33.13 -9.45 -13.20
CA LEU A 317 -33.13 -9.91 -14.60
C LEU A 317 -32.18 -9.10 -15.50
N ALA A 318 -31.89 -7.85 -15.13
CA ALA A 318 -30.90 -7.00 -15.79
C ALA A 318 -29.46 -7.23 -15.29
N ASN A 319 -29.23 -8.29 -14.51
CA ASN A 319 -27.96 -8.64 -13.86
C ASN A 319 -27.40 -7.52 -12.97
N LYS A 320 -28.27 -6.69 -12.39
CA LYS A 320 -27.91 -5.68 -11.38
C LYS A 320 -28.16 -6.25 -10.00
N ILE A 321 -27.22 -6.01 -9.09
CA ILE A 321 -27.36 -6.36 -7.69
C ILE A 321 -28.04 -5.19 -6.98
N VAL A 322 -29.17 -5.45 -6.32
CA VAL A 322 -29.96 -4.46 -5.58
C VAL A 322 -30.29 -4.98 -4.17
N PRO A 323 -30.36 -4.11 -3.15
CA PRO A 323 -30.75 -4.50 -1.79
C PRO A 323 -32.23 -4.91 -1.74
N ILE A 324 -32.52 -5.99 -1.00
CA ILE A 324 -33.90 -6.50 -0.81
C ILE A 324 -34.31 -6.64 0.66
N ALA A 325 -33.35 -6.70 1.58
CA ALA A 325 -33.62 -6.71 3.02
C ALA A 325 -32.42 -6.16 3.80
N ILE A 326 -32.68 -5.39 4.86
CA ILE A 326 -31.66 -4.87 5.77
C ILE A 326 -32.11 -5.06 7.22
N GLN A 327 -31.32 -5.78 8.02
CA GLN A 327 -31.45 -5.82 9.48
C GLN A 327 -30.28 -5.01 10.07
N LEU A 328 -30.53 -4.06 10.97
CA LEU A 328 -29.48 -3.11 11.40
C LEU A 328 -28.54 -3.65 12.47
N ASN A 329 -28.98 -4.65 13.25
CA ASN A 329 -28.15 -5.33 14.25
C ASN A 329 -28.11 -6.84 14.03
N GLN A 330 -27.17 -7.52 14.68
CA GLN A 330 -26.91 -8.94 14.50
C GLN A 330 -27.99 -9.86 15.09
N ILE A 331 -28.60 -9.47 16.21
CA ILE A 331 -29.60 -10.30 16.91
C ILE A 331 -31.01 -9.87 16.47
N PRO A 332 -31.81 -10.75 15.84
CA PRO A 332 -33.16 -10.41 15.41
C PRO A 332 -34.11 -10.23 16.61
N GLY A 333 -35.13 -9.40 16.45
CA GLY A 333 -36.15 -9.17 17.48
C GLY A 333 -37.11 -8.04 17.11
N GLU A 334 -38.14 -7.82 17.92
CA GLU A 334 -39.15 -6.77 17.66
C GLU A 334 -38.54 -5.36 17.58
N GLU A 335 -37.47 -5.09 18.34
CA GLU A 335 -36.73 -3.81 18.33
C GLU A 335 -35.62 -3.74 17.26
N ASN A 336 -35.42 -4.81 16.49
CA ASN A 336 -34.47 -4.87 15.38
C ASN A 336 -35.17 -5.42 14.12
N PRO A 337 -36.06 -4.62 13.51
CA PRO A 337 -36.83 -5.05 12.36
C PRO A 337 -35.94 -5.30 11.14
N ILE A 338 -36.46 -6.10 10.21
CA ILE A 338 -35.90 -6.26 8.88
C ILE A 338 -36.61 -5.25 7.98
N PHE A 339 -35.89 -4.20 7.60
CA PHE A 339 -36.36 -3.17 6.69
C PHE A 339 -36.34 -3.68 5.25
N LEU A 340 -37.33 -3.26 4.46
CA LEU A 340 -37.58 -3.71 3.10
C LEU A 340 -37.74 -2.52 2.15
N PRO A 341 -37.48 -2.68 0.84
CA PRO A 341 -37.76 -1.65 -0.17
C PRO A 341 -39.23 -1.22 -0.24
N SER A 342 -40.14 -2.05 0.25
CA SER A 342 -41.59 -1.81 0.31
C SER A 342 -42.03 -0.95 1.50
N ASP A 343 -41.14 -0.70 2.46
CA ASP A 343 -41.46 0.08 3.66
C ASP A 343 -41.64 1.57 3.34
N ALA A 344 -42.00 2.36 4.35
CA ALA A 344 -42.10 3.80 4.17
C ALA A 344 -40.77 4.37 3.65
N LYS A 345 -40.86 5.36 2.77
CA LYS A 345 -39.71 5.93 2.03
C LYS A 345 -38.48 6.18 2.91
N TYR A 346 -38.67 6.75 4.09
CA TYR A 346 -37.57 7.13 4.97
C TYR A 346 -37.08 6.00 5.87
N ASP A 347 -37.90 4.99 6.15
CA ASP A 347 -37.47 3.80 6.90
C ASP A 347 -36.44 3.03 6.06
N TRP A 348 -36.78 2.76 4.79
CA TRP A 348 -35.86 2.11 3.86
C TRP A 348 -34.61 2.96 3.58
N LEU A 349 -34.79 4.27 3.38
CA LEU A 349 -33.66 5.16 3.13
C LEU A 349 -32.70 5.21 4.33
N LEU A 350 -33.22 5.30 5.55
CA LEU A 350 -32.41 5.33 6.76
C LEU A 350 -31.69 4.01 6.99
N ALA A 351 -32.35 2.87 6.75
CA ALA A 351 -31.71 1.55 6.83
C ALA A 351 -30.50 1.46 5.88
N LYS A 352 -30.64 1.95 4.64
CA LYS A 352 -29.52 2.04 3.69
C LYS A 352 -28.42 2.99 4.15
N ILE A 353 -28.75 4.15 4.74
CA ILE A 353 -27.75 5.09 5.28
C ILE A 353 -26.90 4.42 6.36
N TRP A 354 -27.52 3.67 7.28
CA TRP A 354 -26.80 2.92 8.31
C TRP A 354 -25.86 1.86 7.75
N VAL A 355 -26.28 1.16 6.69
CA VAL A 355 -25.39 0.23 5.96
C VAL A 355 -24.23 0.98 5.31
N ARG A 356 -24.46 2.15 4.68
CA ARG A 356 -23.36 2.97 4.12
C ARG A 356 -22.41 3.48 5.19
N SER A 357 -22.89 3.85 6.37
CA SER A 357 -22.03 4.22 7.51
C SER A 357 -21.17 3.06 7.98
N SER A 358 -21.76 1.87 8.09
CA SER A 358 -21.06 0.63 8.48
C SER A 358 -20.01 0.22 7.45
N ASP A 359 -20.33 0.31 6.16
CA ASP A 359 -19.39 0.12 5.05
C ASP A 359 -18.22 1.10 5.13
N PHE A 360 -18.48 2.37 5.43
CA PHE A 360 -17.44 3.38 5.62
C PHE A 360 -16.52 3.05 6.82
N HIS A 361 -17.06 2.60 7.96
CA HIS A 361 -16.25 2.23 9.11
C HIS A 361 -15.33 1.04 8.84
N ILE A 362 -15.84 0.00 8.18
CA ILE A 362 -15.03 -1.16 7.75
C ILE A 362 -14.01 -0.73 6.69
N HIS A 363 -14.42 0.10 5.73
CA HIS A 363 -13.54 0.61 4.68
C HIS A 363 -12.33 1.33 5.27
N GLN A 364 -12.55 2.35 6.10
CA GLN A 364 -11.47 3.18 6.65
C GLN A 364 -10.52 2.37 7.53
N THR A 365 -11.07 1.54 8.42
CA THR A 365 -10.28 0.90 9.48
C THR A 365 -9.67 -0.43 9.04
N ILE A 366 -10.43 -1.25 8.32
CA ILE A 366 -10.02 -2.61 7.97
C ILE A 366 -9.49 -2.66 6.55
N THR A 367 -10.32 -2.32 5.56
CA THR A 367 -9.94 -2.45 4.15
C THR A 367 -8.76 -1.54 3.81
N HIS A 368 -8.78 -0.30 4.31
CA HIS A 368 -7.77 0.71 4.05
C HIS A 368 -6.61 0.59 5.05
N LEU A 369 -6.80 1.00 6.31
CA LEU A 369 -5.70 1.03 7.29
C LEU A 369 -5.04 -0.35 7.51
N LEU A 370 -5.77 -1.35 8.01
CA LEU A 370 -5.16 -2.64 8.34
C LEU A 370 -4.62 -3.36 7.10
N ARG A 371 -5.47 -3.59 6.10
CA ARG A 371 -5.20 -4.52 4.99
C ARG A 371 -4.36 -3.93 3.86
N THR A 372 -4.07 -2.63 3.86
CA THR A 372 -3.10 -2.03 2.93
C THR A 372 -1.96 -1.35 3.66
N HIS A 373 -2.21 -0.34 4.50
CA HIS A 373 -1.16 0.42 5.18
C HIS A 373 -0.32 -0.46 6.12
N LEU A 374 -0.94 -1.12 7.10
CA LEU A 374 -0.20 -1.87 8.13
C LEU A 374 0.45 -3.13 7.55
N VAL A 375 -0.23 -3.84 6.63
CA VAL A 375 0.34 -5.00 5.93
C VAL A 375 1.55 -4.60 5.07
N SER A 376 1.46 -3.50 4.31
CA SER A 376 2.58 -3.03 3.47
C SER A 376 3.76 -2.55 4.32
N GLU A 377 3.51 -1.95 5.49
CA GLU A 377 4.54 -1.59 6.46
C GLU A 377 5.27 -2.82 7.02
N VAL A 378 4.54 -3.89 7.33
CA VAL A 378 5.15 -5.17 7.76
C VAL A 378 6.13 -5.68 6.71
N PHE A 379 5.73 -5.71 5.44
CA PHE A 379 6.64 -6.12 4.35
C PHE A 379 7.83 -5.18 4.21
N GLY A 380 7.60 -3.86 4.32
CA GLY A 380 8.66 -2.86 4.26
C GLY A 380 9.71 -3.02 5.37
N ILE A 381 9.29 -3.18 6.62
CA ILE A 381 10.20 -3.34 7.75
C ILE A 381 11.01 -4.64 7.60
N ALA A 382 10.36 -5.75 7.28
CA ALA A 382 11.05 -7.02 7.07
C ALA A 382 12.06 -6.92 5.93
N MET A 383 11.70 -6.27 4.81
CA MET A 383 12.60 -6.03 3.68
C MET A 383 13.83 -5.23 4.13
N TYR A 384 13.64 -4.10 4.82
CA TYR A 384 14.76 -3.30 5.31
C TYR A 384 15.64 -4.07 6.30
N ARG A 385 15.07 -4.92 7.14
CA ARG A 385 15.81 -5.67 8.17
C ARG A 385 16.65 -6.82 7.62
N GLN A 386 16.14 -7.54 6.61
CA GLN A 386 16.67 -8.85 6.23
C GLN A 386 17.27 -8.92 4.82
N LEU A 387 16.95 -7.96 3.95
CA LEU A 387 17.44 -7.95 2.58
C LEU A 387 18.45 -6.81 2.36
N PRO A 388 19.73 -7.12 2.08
CA PRO A 388 20.74 -6.10 1.81
C PRO A 388 20.48 -5.40 0.47
N ALA A 389 21.02 -4.19 0.26
CA ALA A 389 20.73 -3.38 -0.92
C ALA A 389 21.05 -4.06 -2.27
N VAL A 390 22.03 -4.99 -2.26
CA VAL A 390 22.44 -5.76 -3.43
C VAL A 390 21.46 -6.90 -3.77
N HIS A 391 20.60 -7.31 -2.84
CA HIS A 391 19.71 -8.45 -3.03
C HIS A 391 18.64 -8.15 -4.10
N PRO A 392 18.36 -9.04 -5.07
CA PRO A 392 17.39 -8.77 -6.13
C PRO A 392 15.99 -8.47 -5.60
N ILE A 393 15.58 -9.13 -4.51
CA ILE A 393 14.28 -8.86 -3.89
C ILE A 393 14.22 -7.49 -3.20
N PHE A 394 15.33 -7.00 -2.63
CA PHE A 394 15.37 -5.61 -2.12
C PHE A 394 15.19 -4.62 -3.28
N LYS A 395 15.98 -4.79 -4.35
CA LYS A 395 15.92 -3.93 -5.55
C LYS A 395 14.53 -3.91 -6.20
N LEU A 396 13.82 -5.04 -6.14
CA LEU A 396 12.43 -5.14 -6.60
C LEU A 396 11.45 -4.42 -5.67
N LEU A 397 11.50 -4.70 -4.37
CA LEU A 397 10.46 -4.28 -3.43
C LEU A 397 10.62 -2.84 -2.92
N VAL A 398 11.82 -2.26 -2.94
CA VAL A 398 12.09 -0.92 -2.37
C VAL A 398 11.20 0.17 -2.99
N ALA A 399 10.92 0.08 -4.29
CA ALA A 399 10.02 1.00 -4.99
C ALA A 399 8.55 0.86 -4.53
N HIS A 400 8.16 -0.30 -4.02
CA HIS A 400 6.80 -0.63 -3.61
C HIS A 400 6.53 -0.40 -2.12
N VAL A 401 7.54 -0.03 -1.33
CA VAL A 401 7.39 0.34 0.09
C VAL A 401 7.83 1.77 0.38
N ARG A 402 8.14 2.55 -0.67
CA ARG A 402 8.54 3.95 -0.58
C ARG A 402 7.47 4.73 0.20
N PHE A 403 7.92 5.39 1.27
CA PHE A 403 7.11 6.21 2.18
C PHE A 403 6.03 5.51 3.01
N THR A 404 5.82 4.19 2.87
CA THR A 404 4.79 3.47 3.64
C THR A 404 5.02 3.57 5.15
N ILE A 405 6.27 3.42 5.60
CA ILE A 405 6.61 3.57 7.02
C ILE A 405 6.44 5.03 7.48
N ALA A 406 6.77 6.01 6.63
CA ALA A 406 6.62 7.44 6.92
C ALA A 406 5.15 7.83 7.14
N ILE A 407 4.27 7.48 6.19
CA ILE A 407 2.86 7.85 6.25
C ILE A 407 2.17 7.17 7.44
N ASN A 408 2.49 5.91 7.72
CA ASN A 408 1.92 5.19 8.85
C ASN A 408 2.40 5.74 10.19
N THR A 409 3.66 6.16 10.27
CA THR A 409 4.19 6.81 11.48
C THR A 409 3.48 8.14 11.72
N LYS A 410 3.27 8.96 10.67
CA LYS A 410 2.44 10.16 10.80
C LYS A 410 0.99 9.88 11.16
N ALA A 411 0.40 8.81 10.64
CA ALA A 411 -0.96 8.42 11.00
C ALA A 411 -1.05 8.06 12.49
N ARG A 412 -0.09 7.28 13.01
CA ARG A 412 0.02 6.97 14.45
C ARG A 412 0.31 8.20 15.31
N GLU A 413 0.97 9.22 14.76
CA GLU A 413 1.31 10.45 15.47
C GLU A 413 0.15 11.46 15.50
N GLN A 414 -0.64 11.56 14.43
CA GLN A 414 -1.57 12.69 14.20
C GLN A 414 -3.01 12.28 13.90
N LEU A 415 -3.23 11.11 13.29
CA LEU A 415 -4.53 10.71 12.74
C LEU A 415 -5.27 9.78 13.70
N ILE A 416 -4.70 8.61 13.98
CA ILE A 416 -5.34 7.51 14.72
C ILE A 416 -4.80 7.35 16.16
N CYS A 417 -3.96 8.29 16.62
CA CYS A 417 -3.62 8.38 18.05
C CYS A 417 -4.84 8.74 18.90
N GLU A 418 -4.72 8.51 20.21
CA GLU A 418 -5.66 9.08 21.17
C GLU A 418 -5.80 10.60 20.95
N CYS A 419 -7.03 11.08 20.82
CA CYS A 419 -7.35 12.49 20.53
C CYS A 419 -6.85 12.98 19.15
N GLY A 420 -6.53 12.08 18.23
CA GLY A 420 -6.11 12.38 16.87
C GLY A 420 -7.23 12.96 16.00
N LEU A 421 -6.90 13.31 14.75
CA LEU A 421 -7.87 13.86 13.79
C LEU A 421 -9.02 12.90 13.47
N PHE A 422 -8.79 11.59 13.56
CA PHE A 422 -9.81 10.57 13.29
C PHE A 422 -10.99 10.67 14.27
N ASP A 423 -10.74 11.03 15.53
CA ASP A 423 -11.78 11.11 16.57
C ASP A 423 -12.77 12.26 16.35
N LYS A 424 -12.46 13.23 15.47
CA LYS A 424 -13.28 14.43 15.25
C LYS A 424 -14.57 14.18 14.45
N ALA A 425 -14.58 13.15 13.60
CA ALA A 425 -15.68 12.92 12.66
C ALA A 425 -16.10 11.45 12.52
N ASN A 426 -15.37 10.52 13.15
CA ASN A 426 -15.65 9.08 13.01
C ASN A 426 -16.30 8.53 14.28
N ALA A 427 -17.43 7.83 14.11
CA ALA A 427 -18.14 7.16 15.20
C ALA A 427 -17.37 5.98 15.82
N THR A 428 -16.32 5.49 15.16
CA THR A 428 -15.38 4.49 15.71
C THR A 428 -14.14 5.12 16.35
N GLY A 429 -14.06 6.46 16.42
CA GLY A 429 -13.03 7.19 17.16
C GLY A 429 -13.05 6.88 18.66
N GLY A 430 -12.01 7.27 19.38
CA GLY A 430 -11.90 7.08 20.83
C GLY A 430 -11.63 5.63 21.27
N GLY A 431 -11.23 4.75 20.34
CA GLY A 431 -10.80 3.38 20.63
C GLY A 431 -11.58 2.27 19.90
N GLY A 432 -12.78 2.56 19.36
CA GLY A 432 -13.56 1.56 18.62
C GLY A 432 -12.81 0.99 17.41
N HIS A 433 -12.12 1.85 16.65
CA HIS A 433 -11.27 1.44 15.53
C HIS A 433 -10.10 0.54 15.95
N VAL A 434 -9.55 0.70 17.16
CA VAL A 434 -8.52 -0.18 17.72
C VAL A 434 -9.10 -1.58 17.97
N GLN A 435 -10.30 -1.66 18.57
CA GLN A 435 -11.02 -2.92 18.77
C GLN A 435 -11.32 -3.63 17.44
N MET A 436 -11.72 -2.86 16.42
CA MET A 436 -11.97 -3.39 15.08
C MET A 436 -10.72 -4.05 14.49
N VAL A 437 -9.55 -3.40 14.56
CA VAL A 437 -8.29 -3.97 14.06
C VAL A 437 -7.94 -5.25 14.83
N GLN A 438 -8.07 -5.26 16.16
CA GLN A 438 -7.80 -6.44 16.98
C GLN A 438 -8.66 -7.64 16.60
N ARG A 439 -9.94 -7.41 16.26
CA ARG A 439 -10.84 -8.46 15.78
C ARG A 439 -10.45 -8.92 14.37
N ALA A 440 -10.30 -7.98 13.44
CA ALA A 440 -9.96 -8.27 12.05
C ALA A 440 -8.61 -8.98 11.88
N MET A 441 -7.66 -8.76 12.79
CA MET A 441 -6.36 -9.43 12.77
C MET A 441 -6.48 -10.95 12.90
N LYS A 442 -7.55 -11.45 13.53
CA LYS A 442 -7.82 -12.90 13.64
C LYS A 442 -8.23 -13.51 12.30
N ASP A 443 -8.85 -12.71 11.43
CA ASP A 443 -9.38 -13.13 10.12
C ASP A 443 -8.42 -12.77 8.97
N LEU A 444 -7.35 -12.03 9.25
CA LEU A 444 -6.33 -11.69 8.26
C LEU A 444 -5.53 -12.94 7.90
N THR A 445 -5.70 -13.41 6.66
CA THR A 445 -4.95 -14.55 6.14
C THR A 445 -4.14 -14.19 4.90
N TYR A 446 -3.06 -14.92 4.64
CA TYR A 446 -2.28 -14.78 3.42
C TYR A 446 -3.14 -15.03 2.16
N ALA A 447 -3.98 -16.07 2.17
CA ALA A 447 -4.91 -16.35 1.08
C ALA A 447 -5.91 -15.20 0.82
N SER A 448 -6.31 -14.46 1.86
CA SER A 448 -7.19 -13.29 1.71
C SER A 448 -6.49 -12.06 1.11
N LEU A 449 -5.17 -12.10 0.94
CA LEU A 449 -4.38 -11.12 0.19
C LEU A 449 -4.04 -11.59 -1.23
N CYS A 450 -4.21 -12.88 -1.52
CA CYS A 450 -4.13 -13.41 -2.87
C CYS A 450 -5.42 -13.09 -3.62
N PHE A 451 -5.36 -12.20 -4.62
CA PHE A 451 -6.56 -11.59 -5.19
C PHE A 451 -7.53 -12.59 -5.84
N PRO A 452 -7.08 -13.52 -6.71
CA PRO A 452 -7.98 -14.53 -7.30
C PRO A 452 -8.65 -15.41 -6.25
N GLU A 453 -7.90 -15.84 -5.25
CA GLU A 453 -8.36 -16.69 -4.14
C GLU A 453 -9.40 -15.95 -3.29
N ALA A 454 -9.16 -14.67 -2.99
CA ALA A 454 -10.10 -13.84 -2.23
C ALA A 454 -11.42 -13.61 -2.99
N ILE A 455 -11.36 -13.39 -4.31
CA ILE A 455 -12.57 -13.29 -5.15
C ILE A 455 -13.35 -14.60 -5.14
N LYS A 456 -12.67 -15.73 -5.32
CA LYS A 456 -13.27 -17.07 -5.33
C LYS A 456 -13.84 -17.44 -3.96
N ALA A 457 -13.17 -17.09 -2.87
CA ALA A 457 -13.62 -17.36 -1.50
C ALA A 457 -14.97 -16.69 -1.20
N ARG A 458 -15.26 -15.54 -1.83
CA ARG A 458 -16.55 -14.85 -1.73
C ARG A 458 -17.59 -15.34 -2.75
N GLY A 459 -17.25 -16.28 -3.62
CA GLY A 459 -18.12 -16.77 -4.70
C GLY A 459 -18.43 -15.71 -5.76
N MET A 460 -17.51 -14.78 -5.99
CA MET A 460 -17.71 -13.62 -6.87
C MET A 460 -16.93 -13.73 -8.20
N GLU A 461 -16.39 -14.91 -8.52
CA GLU A 461 -15.46 -15.14 -9.63
C GLU A 461 -16.11 -15.20 -11.01
N SER A 462 -17.36 -15.68 -11.14
CA SER A 462 -18.00 -15.84 -12.45
C SER A 462 -18.33 -14.48 -13.09
N LYS A 463 -17.77 -14.26 -14.29
CA LYS A 463 -18.05 -13.06 -15.10
C LYS A 463 -19.40 -13.18 -15.80
N GLU A 464 -19.87 -14.39 -16.02
CA GLU A 464 -21.15 -14.72 -16.62
C GLU A 464 -22.29 -14.40 -15.65
N ASP A 465 -22.17 -14.86 -14.41
CA ASP A 465 -23.18 -14.66 -13.38
C ASP A 465 -23.18 -13.21 -12.88
N ILE A 466 -21.99 -12.60 -12.75
CA ILE A 466 -21.77 -11.27 -12.17
C ILE A 466 -20.99 -10.38 -13.16
N PRO A 467 -21.64 -9.88 -14.22
CA PRO A 467 -20.96 -9.23 -15.36
C PRO A 467 -20.51 -7.78 -15.11
N TYR A 468 -20.84 -7.20 -13.96
CA TYR A 468 -20.58 -5.77 -13.67
C TYR A 468 -19.70 -5.57 -12.43
N TYR A 469 -18.79 -6.50 -12.15
CA TYR A 469 -17.84 -6.41 -11.05
C TYR A 469 -16.45 -5.97 -11.54
N PHE A 470 -16.30 -4.66 -11.78
CA PHE A 470 -15.13 -4.10 -12.44
C PHE A 470 -13.87 -4.12 -11.58
N TYR A 471 -14.01 -3.98 -10.27
CA TYR A 471 -12.90 -4.16 -9.33
C TYR A 471 -12.26 -5.55 -9.48
N ARG A 472 -13.07 -6.61 -9.57
CA ARG A 472 -12.59 -7.97 -9.86
C ARG A 472 -11.91 -8.03 -11.21
N ASP A 473 -12.60 -7.56 -12.25
CA ASP A 473 -12.14 -7.74 -13.62
C ASP A 473 -10.79 -7.06 -13.87
N ASP A 474 -10.64 -5.82 -13.42
CA ASP A 474 -9.40 -5.06 -13.55
C ASP A 474 -8.32 -5.59 -12.58
N GLY A 475 -8.71 -5.94 -11.35
CA GLY A 475 -7.79 -6.45 -10.34
C GLY A 475 -7.15 -7.76 -10.75
N LEU A 476 -7.90 -8.66 -11.41
CA LEU A 476 -7.35 -9.89 -11.98
C LEU A 476 -6.32 -9.61 -13.09
N LEU A 477 -6.57 -8.61 -13.94
CA LEU A 477 -5.62 -8.23 -15.00
C LEU A 477 -4.32 -7.68 -14.41
N VAL A 478 -4.44 -6.77 -13.43
CA VAL A 478 -3.26 -6.18 -12.76
C VAL A 478 -2.51 -7.22 -11.94
N TRP A 479 -3.22 -8.11 -11.24
CA TRP A 479 -2.64 -9.24 -10.51
C TRP A 479 -1.78 -10.11 -11.42
N GLU A 480 -2.32 -10.55 -12.57
CA GLU A 480 -1.57 -11.38 -13.51
C GLU A 480 -0.38 -10.65 -14.15
N ALA A 481 -0.50 -9.34 -14.41
CA ALA A 481 0.63 -8.54 -14.89
C ALA A 481 1.77 -8.50 -13.86
N VAL A 482 1.45 -8.29 -12.58
CA VAL A 482 2.43 -8.32 -11.48
C VAL A 482 2.98 -9.73 -11.27
N ARG A 483 2.14 -10.76 -11.34
CA ARG A 483 2.55 -12.17 -11.20
C ARG A 483 3.52 -12.60 -12.28
N THR A 484 3.24 -12.21 -13.54
CA THR A 484 4.13 -12.47 -14.67
C THR A 484 5.47 -11.75 -14.48
N PHE A 485 5.43 -10.47 -14.09
CA PHE A 485 6.64 -9.68 -13.86
C PHE A 485 7.52 -10.27 -12.74
N THR A 486 6.93 -10.61 -11.59
CA THR A 486 7.68 -11.21 -10.48
C THR A 486 8.22 -12.58 -10.85
N ALA A 487 7.49 -13.40 -11.62
CA ALA A 487 7.96 -14.68 -12.10
C ALA A 487 9.18 -14.54 -13.03
N GLU A 488 9.16 -13.57 -13.96
CA GLU A 488 10.31 -13.28 -14.82
C GLU A 488 11.53 -12.85 -13.99
N VAL A 489 11.36 -11.93 -13.03
CA VAL A 489 12.45 -11.48 -12.15
C VAL A 489 13.01 -12.64 -11.32
N VAL A 490 12.15 -13.47 -10.74
CA VAL A 490 12.58 -14.65 -9.97
C VAL A 490 13.36 -15.62 -10.87
N ASN A 491 12.91 -15.87 -12.09
CA ASN A 491 13.60 -16.75 -13.04
C ASN A 491 14.96 -16.21 -13.50
N ILE A 492 15.18 -14.89 -13.48
CA ILE A 492 16.48 -14.28 -13.79
C ILE A 492 17.52 -14.60 -12.71
N TYR A 493 17.13 -14.55 -11.43
CA TYR A 493 18.06 -14.61 -10.30
C TYR A 493 18.07 -15.96 -9.56
N TYR A 494 17.03 -16.78 -9.71
CA TYR A 494 16.92 -18.09 -9.07
C TYR A 494 16.81 -19.18 -10.15
N GLU A 495 17.89 -19.96 -10.31
CA GLU A 495 17.96 -21.04 -11.30
C GLU A 495 17.09 -22.25 -10.93
N SER A 496 16.79 -22.45 -9.64
CA SER A 496 15.98 -23.57 -9.17
C SER A 496 15.28 -23.28 -7.84
N ASP A 497 14.33 -24.14 -7.49
CA ASP A 497 13.61 -24.10 -6.22
C ASP A 497 14.56 -24.34 -5.02
N GLN A 498 15.62 -25.12 -5.22
CA GLN A 498 16.65 -25.33 -4.21
C GLN A 498 17.34 -24.00 -3.83
N VAL A 499 17.62 -23.14 -4.81
CA VAL A 499 18.23 -21.83 -4.55
C VAL A 499 17.32 -20.95 -3.71
N VAL A 500 16.01 -20.96 -4.00
CA VAL A 500 15.03 -20.25 -3.17
C VAL A 500 15.05 -20.79 -1.74
N ALA A 501 15.07 -22.11 -1.58
CA ALA A 501 15.05 -22.75 -0.27
C ALA A 501 16.32 -22.53 0.56
N GLU A 502 17.47 -22.33 -0.10
CA GLU A 502 18.79 -22.11 0.49
C GLU A 502 19.12 -20.64 0.76
N ASP A 503 18.36 -19.70 0.18
CA ASP A 503 18.54 -18.28 0.43
C ASP A 503 18.12 -17.88 1.85
N SER A 504 19.11 -17.83 2.75
CA SER A 504 18.89 -17.52 4.16
C SER A 504 18.29 -16.13 4.41
N GLU A 505 18.65 -15.13 3.59
CA GLU A 505 18.17 -13.75 3.76
C GLU A 505 16.70 -13.66 3.36
N LEU A 506 16.31 -14.35 2.28
CA LEU A 506 14.91 -14.52 1.91
C LEU A 506 14.12 -15.26 2.98
N GLN A 507 14.67 -16.36 3.54
CA GLN A 507 13.99 -17.09 4.61
C GLN A 507 13.80 -16.24 5.87
N ASP A 508 14.81 -15.45 6.25
CA ASP A 508 14.71 -14.54 7.39
C ASP A 508 13.72 -13.40 7.13
N PHE A 509 13.65 -12.86 5.92
CA PHE A 509 12.60 -11.90 5.51
C PHE A 509 11.19 -12.47 5.71
N VAL A 510 10.92 -13.67 5.19
CA VAL A 510 9.61 -14.34 5.30
C VAL A 510 9.30 -14.66 6.77
N LYS A 511 10.30 -15.12 7.51
CA LYS A 511 10.16 -15.42 8.94
C LYS A 511 9.88 -14.16 9.75
N ASP A 512 10.50 -13.02 9.45
CA ASP A 512 10.25 -11.75 10.15
C ASP A 512 8.80 -11.30 9.95
N VAL A 513 8.27 -11.40 8.72
CA VAL A 513 6.86 -11.13 8.43
C VAL A 513 5.95 -12.06 9.24
N TYR A 514 6.22 -13.36 9.24
CA TYR A 514 5.40 -14.33 9.97
C TYR A 514 5.44 -14.12 11.49
N VAL A 515 6.63 -14.04 12.08
CA VAL A 515 6.84 -14.03 13.54
C VAL A 515 6.50 -12.67 14.14
N TYR A 516 7.01 -11.58 13.58
CA TYR A 516 6.83 -10.24 14.14
C TYR A 516 5.60 -9.58 13.52
N GLY A 517 5.58 -9.40 12.20
CA GLY A 517 4.48 -8.72 11.52
C GLY A 517 3.12 -9.35 11.82
N MET A 518 3.00 -10.67 11.61
CA MET A 518 1.78 -11.46 11.82
C MET A 518 1.73 -12.16 13.19
N ARG A 519 2.64 -11.79 14.11
CA ARG A 519 2.69 -12.27 15.49
C ARG A 519 2.80 -13.78 15.67
N GLY A 520 3.34 -14.49 14.68
CA GLY A 520 3.47 -15.95 14.69
C GLY A 520 2.13 -16.69 14.71
N CYS A 521 1.03 -16.03 14.34
CA CYS A 521 -0.29 -16.64 14.35
C CYS A 521 -0.37 -17.75 13.29
N LYS A 522 -0.59 -19.01 13.70
CA LYS A 522 -0.72 -20.14 12.75
C LYS A 522 -1.93 -19.99 11.82
N ALA A 523 -3.02 -19.41 12.31
CA ALA A 523 -4.25 -19.23 11.54
C ALA A 523 -4.11 -18.20 10.41
N SER A 524 -3.09 -17.33 10.45
CA SER A 524 -2.87 -16.34 9.38
C SER A 524 -2.48 -16.99 8.05
N GLY A 525 -2.02 -18.24 8.05
CA GLY A 525 -1.62 -18.94 6.82
C GLY A 525 -0.40 -18.34 6.10
N PHE A 526 0.26 -17.33 6.67
CA PHE A 526 1.50 -16.80 6.10
C PHE A 526 2.59 -17.87 6.09
N PRO A 527 3.34 -18.02 4.99
CA PRO A 527 4.41 -19.00 4.92
C PRO A 527 5.50 -18.67 5.93
N LYS A 528 6.07 -19.71 6.55
CA LYS A 528 7.23 -19.59 7.44
C LYS A 528 8.56 -19.63 6.69
N SER A 529 8.52 -20.12 5.46
CA SER A 529 9.64 -20.32 4.55
C SER A 529 9.09 -20.49 3.14
N LEU A 530 9.85 -20.10 2.14
CA LEU A 530 9.53 -20.31 0.73
C LEU A 530 10.48 -21.36 0.15
N LYS A 531 9.94 -22.33 -0.58
CA LYS A 531 10.68 -23.49 -1.07
C LYS A 531 10.69 -23.65 -2.58
N SER A 532 9.94 -22.82 -3.31
CA SER A 532 9.93 -22.83 -4.77
C SER A 532 9.86 -21.42 -5.34
N ARG A 533 10.27 -21.30 -6.61
CA ARG A 533 10.20 -20.05 -7.38
C ARG A 533 8.75 -19.60 -7.59
N GLU A 534 7.84 -20.55 -7.70
CA GLU A 534 6.41 -20.29 -7.80
C GLU A 534 5.86 -19.64 -6.52
N GLN A 535 6.17 -20.22 -5.36
CA GLN A 535 5.81 -19.65 -4.06
C GLN A 535 6.41 -18.25 -3.86
N LEU A 536 7.68 -18.07 -4.26
CA LEU A 536 8.33 -16.76 -4.19
C LEU A 536 7.64 -15.73 -5.09
N SER A 537 7.33 -16.07 -6.33
CA SER A 537 6.63 -15.15 -7.23
C SER A 537 5.23 -14.79 -6.72
N GLU A 538 4.46 -15.75 -6.19
CA GLU A 538 3.17 -15.45 -5.56
C GLU A 538 3.34 -14.50 -4.35
N TYR A 539 4.32 -14.78 -3.47
CA TYR A 539 4.58 -13.95 -2.30
C TYR A 539 4.94 -12.51 -2.69
N LEU A 540 5.80 -12.33 -3.69
CA LEU A 540 6.14 -11.00 -4.21
C LEU A 540 4.93 -10.33 -4.88
N THR A 541 4.06 -11.11 -5.52
CA THR A 541 2.81 -10.60 -6.12
C THR A 541 1.89 -10.06 -5.04
N VAL A 542 1.72 -10.78 -3.92
CA VAL A 542 0.96 -10.30 -2.76
C VAL A 542 1.50 -8.96 -2.26
N VAL A 543 2.83 -8.86 -2.07
CA VAL A 543 3.47 -7.62 -1.58
C VAL A 543 3.21 -6.45 -2.53
N ILE A 544 3.54 -6.63 -3.82
CA ILE A 544 3.46 -5.56 -4.81
C ILE A 544 2.00 -5.17 -5.05
N PHE A 545 1.10 -6.14 -5.24
CA PHE A 545 -0.31 -5.87 -5.49
C PHE A 545 -0.99 -5.18 -4.31
N THR A 546 -0.68 -5.60 -3.08
CA THR A 546 -1.24 -4.97 -1.87
C THR A 546 -0.80 -3.51 -1.73
N ALA A 547 0.49 -3.24 -1.94
CA ALA A 547 1.05 -1.91 -1.80
C ALA A 547 0.67 -0.95 -2.94
N SER A 548 0.22 -1.48 -4.07
CA SER A 548 -0.14 -0.72 -5.27
C SER A 548 -1.63 -0.81 -5.58
N ALA A 549 -2.04 -1.79 -6.37
CA ALA A 549 -3.38 -1.95 -6.92
C ALA A 549 -4.47 -2.00 -5.85
N GLN A 550 -4.27 -2.78 -4.79
CA GLN A 550 -5.26 -2.87 -3.71
C GLN A 550 -5.43 -1.53 -3.00
N HIS A 551 -4.33 -0.84 -2.66
CA HIS A 551 -4.39 0.51 -2.07
C HIS A 551 -5.05 1.51 -3.02
N ALA A 552 -4.70 1.51 -4.30
CA ALA A 552 -5.28 2.39 -5.33
C ALA A 552 -6.79 2.16 -5.56
N ALA A 553 -7.24 0.91 -5.43
CA ALA A 553 -8.66 0.59 -5.55
C ALA A 553 -9.49 1.17 -4.39
N VAL A 554 -8.85 1.42 -3.24
CA VAL A 554 -9.50 1.85 -1.99
C VAL A 554 -9.03 3.23 -1.49
N ASN A 555 -8.10 3.88 -2.21
CA ASN A 555 -7.50 5.20 -1.96
C ASN A 555 -6.82 5.76 -3.24
N PHE A 556 -6.44 7.04 -3.31
CA PHE A 556 -5.84 7.64 -4.53
C PHE A 556 -4.54 8.41 -4.26
N GLY A 557 -3.52 8.19 -5.10
CA GLY A 557 -2.21 8.83 -4.98
C GLY A 557 -1.56 9.23 -6.31
N GLN A 558 -0.40 9.87 -6.25
CA GLN A 558 0.32 10.44 -7.40
C GLN A 558 1.75 9.87 -7.51
N LEU A 559 1.87 8.80 -8.28
CA LEU A 559 3.03 8.11 -8.91
C LEU A 559 2.42 6.86 -9.56
N PHE A 560 2.99 6.28 -10.63
CA PHE A 560 2.29 5.22 -11.39
C PHE A 560 3.04 3.88 -11.42
N LEU A 561 2.27 2.79 -11.37
CA LEU A 561 2.76 1.42 -11.26
C LEU A 561 3.65 1.09 -12.46
N GLY A 562 4.81 0.50 -12.20
CA GLY A 562 5.78 0.14 -13.24
C GLY A 562 6.71 1.28 -13.67
N MET A 563 6.57 2.48 -13.09
CA MET A 563 7.56 3.56 -13.21
C MET A 563 8.63 3.41 -12.13
N TYR A 564 9.86 3.11 -12.54
CA TYR A 564 10.99 2.90 -11.64
C TYR A 564 12.13 3.89 -11.94
N PRO A 565 12.04 5.15 -11.47
CA PRO A 565 13.07 6.16 -11.74
C PRO A 565 14.37 5.96 -10.94
N GLU A 566 14.31 5.19 -9.85
CA GLU A 566 15.49 4.74 -9.10
C GLU A 566 15.99 3.42 -9.72
N GLU A 567 17.09 3.49 -10.47
CA GLU A 567 17.70 2.37 -11.19
C GLU A 567 18.50 1.46 -10.26
N HIS A 568 17.84 0.83 -9.29
CA HIS A 568 18.45 -0.20 -8.45
C HIS A 568 18.90 -1.42 -9.27
N PHE A 569 18.15 -1.74 -10.33
CA PHE A 569 18.50 -2.74 -11.33
C PHE A 569 19.19 -2.09 -12.53
N ILE A 570 20.43 -2.50 -12.81
CA ILE A 570 21.19 -2.04 -13.97
C ILE A 570 21.28 -3.09 -15.09
N GLU A 571 20.98 -4.35 -14.77
CA GLU A 571 21.20 -5.50 -15.65
C GLU A 571 20.15 -5.58 -16.78
N LYS A 572 20.61 -5.90 -17.98
CA LYS A 572 19.77 -5.93 -19.19
C LYS A 572 18.55 -6.87 -19.07
N PRO A 573 18.66 -8.14 -18.60
CA PRO A 573 17.52 -9.06 -18.57
C PRO A 573 16.35 -8.55 -17.72
N VAL A 574 16.65 -7.95 -16.56
CA VAL A 574 15.61 -7.41 -15.66
C VAL A 574 15.06 -6.08 -16.18
N LYS A 575 15.88 -5.23 -16.81
CA LYS A 575 15.39 -4.02 -17.50
C LYS A 575 14.42 -4.37 -18.64
N GLU A 576 14.66 -5.45 -19.36
CA GLU A 576 13.73 -5.99 -20.37
C GLU A 576 12.44 -6.54 -19.76
N ALA A 577 12.52 -7.24 -18.61
CA ALA A 577 11.34 -7.67 -17.87
C ALA A 577 10.48 -6.48 -17.39
N MET A 578 11.12 -5.43 -16.87
CA MET A 578 10.44 -4.18 -16.50
C MET A 578 9.78 -3.50 -17.71
N ALA A 579 10.42 -3.56 -18.89
CA ALA A 579 9.84 -3.02 -20.12
C ALA A 579 8.61 -3.81 -20.59
N ARG A 580 8.66 -5.15 -20.52
CA ARG A 580 7.50 -6.02 -20.79
C ARG A 580 6.37 -5.76 -19.80
N PHE A 581 6.69 -5.60 -18.51
CA PHE A 581 5.71 -5.24 -17.48
C PHE A 581 5.00 -3.92 -17.82
N ARG A 582 5.75 -2.85 -18.15
CA ARG A 582 5.15 -1.57 -18.59
C ARG A 582 4.23 -1.73 -19.80
N LYS A 583 4.67 -2.49 -20.82
CA LYS A 583 3.85 -2.77 -22.01
C LYS A 583 2.55 -3.50 -21.66
N ASN A 584 2.59 -4.46 -20.74
CA ASN A 584 1.40 -5.16 -20.27
C ASN A 584 0.45 -4.20 -19.52
N LEU A 585 0.99 -3.31 -18.68
CA LEU A 585 0.19 -2.28 -18.00
C LEU A 585 -0.48 -1.32 -18.99
N GLU A 586 0.23 -0.85 -20.02
CA GLU A 586 -0.33 0.00 -21.09
C GLU A 586 -1.47 -0.69 -21.86
N ALA A 587 -1.35 -2.00 -22.09
CA ALA A 587 -2.42 -2.80 -22.68
C ALA A 587 -3.65 -2.86 -21.76
N ILE A 588 -3.46 -3.04 -20.45
CA ILE A 588 -4.54 -3.02 -19.46
C ILE A 588 -5.22 -1.65 -19.39
N VAL A 589 -4.46 -0.54 -19.41
CA VAL A 589 -5.02 0.82 -19.50
C VAL A 589 -5.95 0.94 -20.71
N SER A 590 -5.53 0.44 -21.87
CA SER A 590 -6.33 0.46 -23.10
C SER A 590 -7.62 -0.35 -22.97
N VAL A 591 -7.56 -1.55 -22.37
CA VAL A 591 -8.73 -2.39 -22.10
C VAL A 591 -9.73 -1.69 -21.17
N ILE A 592 -9.25 -1.10 -20.08
CA ILE A 592 -10.08 -0.38 -19.10
C ILE A 592 -10.71 0.86 -19.75
N ALA A 593 -9.93 1.63 -20.51
CA ALA A 593 -10.41 2.82 -21.21
C ALA A 593 -11.53 2.48 -22.20
N GLU A 594 -11.35 1.46 -23.04
CA GLU A 594 -12.37 1.03 -24.00
C GLU A 594 -13.63 0.54 -23.30
N ARG A 595 -13.47 -0.27 -22.24
CA ARG A 595 -14.59 -0.75 -21.43
C ARG A 595 -15.36 0.38 -20.76
N ASN A 596 -14.69 1.47 -20.39
CA ASN A 596 -15.29 2.62 -19.70
C ASN A 596 -15.94 3.65 -20.63
N LYS A 597 -15.58 3.69 -21.93
CA LYS A 597 -16.03 4.70 -22.91
C LYS A 597 -17.53 4.94 -22.96
N ASN A 598 -18.34 3.89 -22.79
CA ASN A 598 -19.80 3.94 -22.87
C ASN A 598 -20.50 3.75 -21.51
N LYS A 599 -19.76 3.84 -20.38
CA LYS A 599 -20.35 3.67 -19.05
C LYS A 599 -20.79 5.01 -18.47
N LYS A 600 -22.01 5.04 -17.93
CA LYS A 600 -22.55 6.18 -17.18
C LYS A 600 -21.69 6.52 -15.94
N LEU A 601 -21.11 5.48 -15.33
CA LEU A 601 -20.17 5.59 -14.21
C LEU A 601 -18.94 4.72 -14.53
N PRO A 602 -17.89 5.31 -15.11
CA PRO A 602 -16.62 4.64 -15.35
C PRO A 602 -15.94 4.21 -14.04
N TYR A 603 -15.20 3.10 -14.08
CA TYR A 603 -14.36 2.65 -12.95
C TYR A 603 -12.90 2.75 -13.36
N TYR A 604 -12.17 3.72 -12.78
CA TYR A 604 -10.77 4.04 -13.14
C TYR A 604 -9.76 3.72 -12.05
N TYR A 605 -10.21 3.24 -10.88
CA TYR A 605 -9.35 3.11 -9.70
C TYR A 605 -8.22 2.09 -9.89
N LEU A 606 -8.44 1.09 -10.75
CA LEU A 606 -7.44 0.09 -11.13
C LEU A 606 -6.86 0.28 -12.54
N SER A 607 -7.01 1.47 -13.12
CA SER A 607 -6.30 1.83 -14.34
C SER A 607 -4.81 2.02 -14.00
N PRO A 608 -3.86 1.27 -14.59
CA PRO A 608 -2.44 1.32 -14.18
C PRO A 608 -1.78 2.70 -14.20
N ASP A 609 -2.26 3.61 -15.06
CA ASP A 609 -1.87 5.02 -15.13
C ASP A 609 -2.39 5.87 -13.94
N ARG A 610 -3.01 5.23 -12.94
CA ARG A 610 -3.54 5.84 -11.71
C ARG A 610 -3.21 5.04 -10.45
N ILE A 611 -2.47 3.94 -10.56
CA ILE A 611 -2.09 3.08 -9.43
C ILE A 611 -0.70 3.48 -8.94
N PRO A 612 -0.50 3.96 -7.69
CA PRO A 612 0.83 4.15 -7.11
C PRO A 612 1.66 2.88 -7.00
N ASN A 613 2.98 3.01 -7.05
CA ASN A 613 3.87 1.87 -6.74
C ASN A 613 3.73 1.43 -5.27
N SER A 614 3.49 2.37 -4.35
CA SER A 614 3.51 2.15 -2.91
C SER A 614 2.41 2.93 -2.19
N VAL A 615 2.13 2.51 -0.95
CA VAL A 615 1.27 3.24 -0.02
C VAL A 615 2.01 4.48 0.47
N ALA A 616 1.58 5.67 0.02
CA ALA A 616 2.25 6.94 0.31
C ALA A 616 1.32 8.08 0.76
N ILE A 617 0.01 7.83 0.87
CA ILE A 617 -1.01 8.77 1.37
C ILE A 617 -2.13 8.03 2.06
#